data_AF-C5BUH0-F1
#
_entry.id   AF-C5BUH0-F1
#
_cell.length_a   1.000
_cell.length_b   1.000
_cell.length_c   1.000
_cell.angle_alpha   90.00
_cell.angle_beta   90.00
_cell.angle_gamma   90.00
#
_symmetry.space_group_name_H-M   'P 1'
#
loop_
_entity.id
_entity.type
_entity.pdbx_description
1 polymer ?
#
loop_
_entity_poly.entity_id
_entity_poly.type
_entity_poly.pdbx_seq_one_letter_code
_entity_poly.pdbx_strand_id
1 'polypeptide(L)'
;MNCTQKEILENLFDALDRLFDRESKVIDIYAIMFASEKAVSGEAEVVNLSEYSYALKMLIPSGKAEEAQREEALLITNELRNILNELLPI
;
A
#
# COMPACT_ATOMS: atom_id res chain seq x y z
N MET A 1 9.64 9.84 12.77
CA MET A 1 8.33 9.19 12.69
C MET A 1 7.71 9.16 14.06
N ASN A 2 6.50 9.68 14.22
CA ASN A 2 5.76 9.59 15.48
C ASN A 2 5.07 8.22 15.63
N CYS A 3 4.55 7.90 16.82
CA CYS A 3 3.91 6.59 17.08
C CYS A 3 2.72 6.32 16.15
N THR A 4 1.87 7.31 15.92
CA THR A 4 0.68 7.17 15.07
C THR A 4 1.04 6.92 13.60
N GLN A 5 2.05 7.62 13.07
CA GLN A 5 2.57 7.37 11.73
C GLN A 5 3.13 5.97 11.60
N LYS A 6 3.89 5.51 12.61
CA LYS A 6 4.43 4.15 12.64
C LYS A 6 3.31 3.12 12.55
N GLU A 7 2.29 3.25 13.39
CA GLU A 7 1.11 2.37 13.39
C GLU A 7 0.36 2.39 12.05
N ILE A 8 0.22 3.55 11.41
CA ILE A 8 -0.42 3.66 10.09
C ILE A 8 0.41 2.90 9.03
N LEU A 9 1.73 3.06 9.05
CA LEU A 9 2.62 2.41 8.08
C LEU A 9 2.74 0.91 8.35
N GLU A 10 2.71 0.46 9.61
CA GLU A 10 2.63 -0.95 9.99
C GLU A 10 1.33 -1.60 9.49
N ASN A 11 0.18 -0.94 9.72
CA ASN A 11 -1.11 -1.42 9.20
C ASN A 11 -1.14 -1.51 7.66
N LEU A 12 -0.50 -0.55 6.99
CA LEU A 12 -0.33 -0.58 5.54
C LEU A 12 0.56 -1.73 5.11
N PHE A 13 1.67 -1.97 5.81
CA PHE A 13 2.58 -3.07 5.53
C PHE A 13 1.88 -4.44 5.66
N ASP A 14 1.13 -4.64 6.75
CA ASP A 14 0.31 -5.82 6.98
C ASP A 14 -0.77 -6.00 5.89
N ALA A 15 -1.32 -4.91 5.35
CA ALA A 15 -2.26 -4.99 4.24
C ALA A 15 -1.58 -5.46 2.94
N LEU A 16 -0.36 -5.00 2.67
CA LEU A 16 0.42 -5.43 1.51
C LEU A 16 0.79 -6.92 1.60
N ASP A 17 1.07 -7.43 2.80
CA ASP A 17 1.30 -8.86 3.02
C ASP A 17 0.02 -9.68 2.81
N ARG A 18 -1.13 -9.20 3.29
CA ARG A 18 -2.43 -9.83 2.99
C ARG A 18 -2.77 -9.86 1.50
N LEU A 19 -2.36 -8.85 0.72
CA LEU A 19 -2.48 -8.88 -0.75
C LEU A 19 -1.64 -10.02 -1.34
N PHE A 20 -0.41 -10.21 -0.84
CA PHE A 20 0.49 -11.27 -1.28
C PHE A 20 -0.06 -12.66 -0.94
N ASP A 21 -0.59 -12.82 0.28
CA ASP A 21 -1.19 -14.07 0.78
C ASP A 21 -2.59 -14.36 0.22
N ARG A 22 -3.10 -13.50 -0.67
CA ARG A 22 -4.43 -13.60 -1.31
C ARG A 22 -5.59 -13.46 -0.33
N GLU A 23 -5.35 -12.81 0.80
CA GLU A 23 -6.35 -12.52 1.84
C GLU A 23 -7.02 -11.15 1.66
N SER A 24 -6.60 -10.36 0.67
CA SER A 24 -7.18 -9.06 0.37
C SER A 24 -7.22 -8.78 -1.14
N LYS A 25 -8.20 -7.98 -1.57
CA LYS A 25 -8.34 -7.57 -2.97
C LYS A 25 -7.62 -6.25 -3.21
N VAL A 26 -7.29 -5.97 -4.48
CA VAL A 26 -6.65 -4.71 -4.89
C VAL A 26 -7.44 -3.47 -4.45
N ILE A 27 -8.78 -3.55 -4.43
CA ILE A 27 -9.63 -2.45 -3.98
C ILE A 27 -9.51 -2.17 -2.47
N ASP A 28 -9.31 -3.20 -1.66
CA ASP A 28 -9.10 -3.06 -0.22
C ASP A 28 -7.74 -2.40 0.05
N ILE A 29 -6.71 -2.82 -0.71
CA ILE A 29 -5.38 -2.22 -0.62
C ILE A 29 -5.38 -0.77 -1.06
N TYR A 30 -6.09 -0.43 -2.14
CA TYR A 30 -6.26 0.95 -2.55
C TYR A 30 -6.90 1.80 -1.44
N ALA A 31 -7.97 1.30 -0.80
CA ALA A 31 -8.65 2.03 0.27
C ALA A 31 -7.71 2.30 1.46
N ILE A 32 -6.93 1.30 1.87
CA ILE A 32 -5.95 1.44 2.95
C ILE A 32 -4.82 2.39 2.54
N MET A 33 -4.25 2.21 1.34
CA MET A 33 -3.18 3.07 0.80
C MET A 33 -3.61 4.54 0.75
N PHE A 34 -4.80 4.81 0.22
CA PHE A 34 -5.34 6.16 0.12
C PHE A 34 -5.60 6.78 1.50
N ALA A 35 -6.13 6.01 2.44
CA ALA A 35 -6.33 6.48 3.81
C ALA A 35 -4.99 6.80 4.50
N SER A 36 -4.00 5.91 4.36
CA SER A 36 -2.65 6.10 4.89
C SER A 36 -1.98 7.32 4.28
N GLU A 37 -2.07 7.51 2.96
CA GLU A 37 -1.58 8.70 2.25
C GLU A 37 -2.13 9.98 2.89
N LYS A 38 -3.45 10.06 3.11
CA LYS A 38 -4.07 11.24 3.73
C LYS A 38 -3.68 11.43 5.19
N ALA A 39 -3.50 10.34 5.94
CA ALA A 39 -3.12 10.40 7.33
C ALA A 39 -1.66 10.84 7.54
N VAL A 40 -0.76 10.56 6.57
CA VAL A 40 0.67 10.91 6.68
C VAL A 40 1.10 12.18 5.93
N SER A 41 0.28 12.68 4.99
CA SER A 41 0.59 13.82 4.09
C SER A 41 0.84 15.21 4.75
N GLY A 42 0.83 15.31 6.08
CA GLY A 42 1.04 16.57 6.82
C GLY A 42 2.36 16.65 7.59
N GLU A 43 3.13 15.57 7.62
CA GLU A 43 4.39 15.46 8.34
C GLU A 43 5.49 15.10 7.34
N ALA A 44 6.75 15.45 7.60
CA ALA A 44 7.88 15.22 6.69
C ALA A 44 7.77 13.84 6.02
N GLU A 45 7.46 13.81 4.71
CA GLU A 45 7.06 12.60 3.99
C GLU A 45 8.18 11.58 4.03
N VAL A 46 8.08 10.62 4.96
CA VAL A 46 9.04 9.52 5.08
C VAL A 46 8.88 8.55 3.90
N VAL A 47 7.65 8.45 3.36
CA VAL A 47 7.30 7.57 2.25
C VAL A 47 6.30 8.29 1.34
N ASN A 48 6.55 8.28 0.03
CA ASN A 48 5.61 8.82 -0.96
C ASN A 48 4.57 7.74 -1.32
N LEU A 49 3.37 7.83 -0.72
CA LEU A 49 2.27 6.90 -0.99
C LEU A 49 1.41 7.27 -2.21
N SER A 50 1.55 8.51 -2.71
CA SER A 50 0.66 9.05 -3.75
C SER A 50 0.80 8.32 -5.10
N GLU A 51 2.01 7.92 -5.46
CA GLU A 51 2.29 7.16 -6.68
C GLU A 51 1.62 5.78 -6.66
N TYR A 52 1.80 5.05 -5.55
CA TYR A 52 1.20 3.72 -5.37
C TYR A 52 -0.33 3.79 -5.31
N SER A 53 -0.86 4.75 -4.55
CA SER A 53 -2.31 5.03 -4.45
C SER A 53 -2.93 5.30 -5.83
N TYR A 54 -2.28 6.13 -6.65
CA TYR A 54 -2.74 6.41 -8.00
C TYR A 54 -2.66 5.19 -8.93
N ALA A 55 -1.56 4.45 -8.91
CA ALA A 55 -1.39 3.27 -9.74
C ALA A 55 -2.43 2.18 -9.43
N LEU A 56 -2.68 1.91 -8.14
CA LEU A 56 -3.73 0.97 -7.70
C LEU A 56 -5.13 1.45 -8.10
N LYS A 57 -5.40 2.74 -7.99
CA LYS A 57 -6.68 3.33 -8.45
C LYS A 57 -6.93 3.08 -9.94
N MET A 58 -5.90 3.19 -10.77
CA MET A 58 -6.01 2.95 -12.22
C MET A 58 -6.18 1.46 -12.57
N LEU A 59 -5.71 0.58 -11.70
CA LEU A 59 -5.80 -0.86 -11.88
C LEU A 59 -7.21 -1.41 -11.65
N ILE A 60 -7.95 -0.87 -10.67
CA ILE A 60 -9.30 -1.30 -10.32
C ILE A 60 -10.29 -1.27 -11.52
N PRO A 61 -10.40 -0.18 -12.30
CA PRO A 61 -11.32 -0.11 -13.44
C PRO A 61 -10.79 -0.79 -14.72
N SER A 62 -9.64 -1.47 -14.68
CA SER A 62 -9.00 -2.06 -15.88
C SER A 62 -9.81 -3.17 -16.57
N GLY A 63 -10.81 -3.74 -15.89
CA GLY A 63 -11.58 -4.89 -16.39
C GLY A 63 -10.80 -6.20 -16.40
N LYS A 64 -9.55 -6.21 -15.91
CA LYS A 64 -8.74 -7.42 -15.73
C LYS A 64 -9.37 -8.36 -14.70
N ALA A 65 -9.12 -9.66 -14.84
CA ALA A 65 -9.49 -10.64 -13.82
C ALA A 65 -8.79 -10.36 -12.49
N GLU A 66 -9.41 -10.73 -11.37
CA GLU A 66 -8.90 -10.46 -10.01
C GLU A 66 -7.47 -10.95 -9.79
N GLU A 67 -7.14 -12.14 -10.31
CA GLU A 67 -5.78 -12.72 -10.24
C GLU A 67 -4.75 -11.82 -10.95
N ALA A 68 -5.08 -11.35 -12.16
CA ALA A 68 -4.20 -10.50 -12.96
C ALA A 68 -4.06 -9.10 -12.35
N GLN A 69 -5.14 -8.56 -11.76
CA GLN A 69 -5.06 -7.33 -10.99
C GLN A 69 -4.14 -7.52 -9.78
N ARG A 70 -4.24 -8.64 -9.06
CA ARG A 70 -3.36 -8.89 -7.92
C ARG A 70 -1.90 -8.97 -8.33
N GLU A 71 -1.57 -9.72 -9.39
CA GLU A 71 -0.19 -9.82 -9.89
C GLU A 71 0.40 -8.44 -10.23
N GLU A 72 -0.37 -7.58 -10.90
CA GLU A 72 0.07 -6.23 -11.24
C GLU A 72 0.17 -5.31 -10.01
N ALA A 73 -0.76 -5.43 -9.06
CA ALA A 73 -0.71 -4.71 -7.79
C ALA A 73 0.53 -5.10 -6.96
N LEU A 74 0.91 -6.39 -6.97
CA LEU A 74 2.13 -6.85 -6.32
C LEU A 74 3.39 -6.26 -6.98
N LEU A 75 3.42 -6.14 -8.30
CA LEU A 75 4.52 -5.46 -9.00
C LEU A 75 4.59 -3.97 -8.62
N ILE A 76 3.44 -3.28 -8.63
CA ILE A 76 3.33 -1.85 -8.27
C ILE A 76 3.82 -1.60 -6.84
N THR A 77 3.47 -2.47 -5.89
CA THR A 77 3.71 -2.26 -4.46
C THR A 77 4.99 -2.91 -3.92
N ASN A 78 5.74 -3.63 -4.75
CA ASN A 78 6.93 -4.36 -4.32
C ASN A 78 8.02 -3.43 -3.73
N GLU A 79 8.26 -2.28 -4.36
CA GLU A 79 9.22 -1.31 -3.86
C GLU A 79 8.78 -0.74 -2.51
N LEU A 80 7.50 -0.39 -2.38
CA LEU A 80 6.94 0.09 -1.12
C LEU A 80 7.10 -0.93 0.01
N ARG A 81 6.88 -2.23 -0.25
CA ARG A 81 7.11 -3.28 0.75
C ARG A 81 8.56 -3.30 1.22
N ASN A 82 9.53 -3.15 0.32
CA ASN A 82 10.95 -3.10 0.70
C ASN A 82 11.26 -1.86 1.56
N ILE A 83 10.76 -0.68 1.16
CA ILE A 83 10.92 0.56 1.93
C ILE A 83 10.33 0.41 3.34
N LEU A 84 9.12 -0.12 3.45
CA LEU A 84 8.45 -0.32 4.74
C LEU A 84 9.19 -1.34 5.61
N ASN A 85 9.71 -2.42 5.03
CA ASN A 85 10.51 -3.41 5.74
C ASN A 85 11.83 -2.84 6.30
N GLU A 86 12.47 -1.91 5.59
CA GLU A 86 13.66 -1.20 6.10
C GLU A 86 13.31 -0.15 7.16
N LEU A 87 12.17 0.53 7.00
CA LEU A 87 11.73 1.61 7.88
C LEU A 87 11.13 1.12 9.20
N LEU A 88 10.53 -0.07 9.20
CA LEU A 88 9.83 -0.68 10.33
C LEU A 88 10.62 -1.90 10.86
N PRO A 89 11.85 -1.72 11.36
CA PRO A 89 12.57 -2.83 11.97
C PRO A 89 11.78 -3.32 13.19
N ILE A 90 11.59 -4.65 13.22
CA ILE A 90 10.94 -5.41 14.28
C ILE A 90 11.71 -5.27 15.60
#